data_AF-A0A9Q9ZZ03-F1
#
_entry.id   AF-A0A9Q9ZZ03-F1
#
_cell.length_a   1.000
_cell.length_b   1.000
_cell.length_c   1.000
_cell.angle_alpha   90.00
_cell.angle_beta   90.00
_cell.angle_gamma   90.00
#
_symmetry.space_group_name_H-M   'P 1'
#
loop_
_entity.id
_entity.type
_entity.pdbx_description
1 polymer ?
#
loop_
_entity_poly.entity_id
_entity_poly.type
_entity_poly.pdbx_seq_one_letter_code
_entity_poly.pdbx_strand_id
1 'polypeptide(L)'
;MGASKSLESSGEVRIKHSLIKNEEEFVVKRKKAVLQCLKNLKISCSRDKVPHIALLGSGGGQRAMVGLLGSLVQLDKAGLLDCILYLSGVSGSTWCMASLYQEPDWSTKLDTVKNKIIERISGPGVSWGDAMAKLKNYYYGKDLFSLTDVWAVLVVTAFVKEIDEHKISEQQDQHNKDPFPIYTMIDKQCKQQRDGDPWFEISPHEAGYSLTGAFVDTSSFGSQFDNGLKKKQQDEIDMLYLQALCGSALADGQEIRNILWKRIKDFFGHSILRIETGMFEEIGKDPNSPPVDKCYQVLMELADMNLSVLNGKDPSEIDKSIRTKLKDLAGGKRQLVFPVQKLNLADKEAAQLYMKQYTMDVCNYLNSWFSFWPFDVCFSICKCMALWLWGRKYDFLHNMADKAVPDALLESETRDYIDAGLLLNSPYLSVLRKERNIDLIISLDFSEGDPFMTVREAAETCNKLKIPFPEVNIPNEDAKKPKDFYVFKGKNAPTVMHIPLFNLGNCGDEIETWWKKYSTFQGAYSPGMIADLMEVAGKNISNNREKLLEQIGAAVGLKKSRH
;
A
#
# COMPACT_ATOMS: atom_id res chain seq x y z
N MET A 1 -10.78 36.53 -29.59
CA MET A 1 -9.46 36.41 -28.93
C MET A 1 -9.46 35.11 -28.15
N GLY A 2 -8.85 34.07 -28.71
CA GLY A 2 -8.81 32.74 -28.10
C GLY A 2 -7.82 32.73 -26.95
N ALA A 3 -8.29 32.37 -25.75
CA ALA A 3 -7.44 32.11 -24.61
C ALA A 3 -6.67 30.81 -24.86
N SER A 4 -5.35 30.95 -25.03
CA SER A 4 -4.40 29.85 -25.02
C SER A 4 -4.53 29.08 -23.70
N LYS A 5 -5.13 27.88 -23.75
CA LYS A 5 -4.85 26.83 -22.77
C LYS A 5 -3.36 26.52 -22.90
N SER A 6 -2.55 26.92 -21.92
CA SER A 6 -1.22 26.34 -21.77
C SER A 6 -1.40 24.86 -21.45
N LEU A 7 -1.27 24.01 -22.48
CA LEU A 7 -0.90 22.61 -22.26
C LEU A 7 0.48 22.67 -21.60
N GLU A 8 0.55 22.45 -20.28
CA GLU A 8 1.71 21.73 -19.75
C GLU A 8 1.73 20.41 -20.53
N SER A 9 2.83 20.12 -21.21
CA SER A 9 2.99 18.97 -22.09
C SER A 9 2.67 17.69 -21.31
N SER A 10 1.62 17.01 -21.72
CA SER A 10 1.20 15.74 -21.12
C SER A 10 2.34 14.73 -21.21
N GLY A 11 2.99 14.41 -20.09
CA GLY A 11 4.06 13.42 -20.01
C GLY A 11 5.46 13.95 -19.71
N GLU A 12 5.62 15.20 -19.27
CA GLU A 12 6.87 15.68 -18.67
C GLU A 12 6.89 15.50 -17.15
N VAL A 13 8.09 15.28 -16.61
CA VAL A 13 8.31 15.25 -15.16
C VAL A 13 8.29 16.67 -14.60
N ARG A 14 7.53 16.86 -13.52
CA ARG A 14 7.40 18.12 -12.80
C ARG A 14 8.33 18.13 -11.59
N ILE A 15 9.40 18.92 -11.63
CA ILE A 15 10.29 19.18 -10.48
C ILE A 15 9.94 20.56 -9.90
N LYS A 16 9.03 20.61 -8.92
CA LYS A 16 8.61 21.89 -8.33
C LYS A 16 7.96 21.75 -6.96
N HIS A 17 8.36 22.64 -6.04
CA HIS A 17 7.70 22.86 -4.75
C HIS A 17 6.47 23.78 -4.89
N SER A 18 5.49 23.33 -5.67
CA SER A 18 4.13 23.88 -5.73
C SER A 18 3.13 22.73 -5.81
N LEU A 19 1.86 22.99 -5.47
CA LEU A 19 0.79 22.05 -5.80
C LEU A 19 0.56 22.08 -7.32
N ILE A 20 0.11 20.96 -7.89
CA ILE A 20 -0.42 20.97 -9.25
C ILE A 20 -1.71 21.79 -9.28
N LYS A 21 -1.97 22.46 -10.40
CA LYS A 21 -3.12 23.36 -10.57
C LYS A 21 -4.45 22.71 -10.16
N ASN A 22 -4.64 21.43 -10.46
CA ASN A 22 -5.86 20.71 -10.11
C ASN A 22 -6.05 20.60 -8.59
N GLU A 23 -4.99 20.33 -7.82
CA GLU A 23 -5.06 20.32 -6.35
C GLU A 23 -5.30 21.75 -5.80
N GLU A 24 -4.68 22.79 -6.38
CA GLU A 24 -4.95 24.18 -5.99
C GLU A 24 -6.43 24.57 -6.19
N GLU A 25 -6.99 24.25 -7.36
CA GLU A 25 -8.39 24.49 -7.68
C GLU A 25 -9.32 23.70 -6.77
N PHE A 26 -8.98 22.45 -6.47
CA PHE A 26 -9.70 21.63 -5.50
C PHE A 26 -9.72 22.30 -4.13
N VAL A 27 -8.57 22.73 -3.60
CA VAL A 27 -8.46 23.40 -2.29
C VAL A 27 -9.34 24.64 -2.24
N VAL A 28 -9.33 25.47 -3.30
CA VAL A 28 -10.19 26.66 -3.39
C VAL A 28 -11.68 26.31 -3.34
N LYS A 29 -12.10 25.24 -4.02
CA LYS A 29 -13.49 24.75 -4.02
C LYS A 29 -13.86 24.17 -2.66
N ARG A 30 -13.07 23.24 -2.12
CA ARG A 30 -13.33 22.52 -0.86
C ARG A 30 -13.37 23.47 0.34
N LYS A 31 -12.53 24.51 0.38
CA LYS A 31 -12.60 25.55 1.44
C LYS A 31 -13.96 26.23 1.55
N LYS A 32 -14.76 26.30 0.48
CA LYS A 32 -16.13 26.83 0.56
C LYS A 32 -17.05 25.89 1.35
N ALA A 33 -16.92 24.58 1.14
CA ALA A 33 -17.66 23.57 1.89
C ALA A 33 -17.23 23.55 3.37
N VAL A 34 -15.91 23.56 3.62
CA VAL A 34 -15.35 23.66 5.00
C VAL A 34 -15.88 24.90 5.71
N LEU A 35 -15.87 26.07 5.04
CA LEU A 35 -16.43 27.30 5.63
C LEU A 35 -17.91 27.16 5.99
N GLN A 36 -18.70 26.50 5.14
CA GLN A 36 -20.12 26.27 5.43
C GLN A 36 -20.31 25.30 6.59
N CYS A 37 -19.51 24.24 6.66
CA CYS A 37 -19.48 23.30 7.78
C CYS A 37 -19.15 24.02 9.11
N LEU A 38 -18.09 24.84 9.13
CA LEU A 38 -17.71 25.64 10.30
C LEU A 38 -18.84 26.56 10.79
N LYS A 39 -19.59 27.19 9.86
CA LYS A 39 -20.77 27.99 10.22
C LYS A 39 -21.86 27.14 10.88
N ASN A 40 -22.16 25.96 10.33
CA ASN A 40 -23.15 25.04 10.89
C ASN A 40 -22.73 24.56 12.30
N LEU A 41 -21.43 24.41 12.53
CA LEU A 41 -20.82 24.08 13.83
C LEU A 41 -20.70 25.29 14.77
N LYS A 42 -21.19 26.47 14.38
CA LYS A 42 -21.12 27.73 15.15
C LYS A 42 -19.69 28.22 15.43
N ILE A 43 -18.74 27.86 14.57
CA ILE A 43 -17.35 28.34 14.61
C ILE A 43 -17.20 29.56 13.68
N SER A 44 -16.95 30.74 14.25
CA SER A 44 -16.80 31.98 13.49
C SER A 44 -15.50 32.02 12.68
N CYS A 45 -15.63 31.96 11.35
CA CYS A 45 -14.52 31.89 10.40
C CYS A 45 -14.81 32.73 9.15
N SER A 46 -13.79 33.45 8.65
CA SER A 46 -13.81 34.10 7.33
C SER A 46 -13.11 33.23 6.29
N ARG A 47 -13.35 33.49 5.00
CA ARG A 47 -12.88 32.64 3.89
C ARG A 47 -11.35 32.47 3.86
N ASP A 48 -10.60 33.51 4.18
CA ASP A 48 -9.14 33.52 4.25
C ASP A 48 -8.60 32.75 5.47
N LYS A 49 -9.40 32.61 6.52
CA LYS A 49 -9.04 31.96 7.80
C LYS A 49 -9.54 30.53 7.95
N VAL A 50 -10.09 29.94 6.89
CA VAL A 50 -10.49 28.52 6.86
C VAL A 50 -9.24 27.66 7.07
N PRO A 51 -9.18 26.84 8.13
CA PRO A 51 -8.03 25.99 8.42
C PRO A 51 -7.94 24.85 7.40
N HIS A 52 -6.73 24.40 7.10
CA HIS A 52 -6.51 23.18 6.34
C HIS A 52 -6.38 22.01 7.34
N ILE A 53 -7.33 21.09 7.29
CA ILE A 53 -7.41 19.95 8.21
C ILE A 53 -7.14 18.67 7.42
N ALA A 54 -6.12 17.93 7.84
CA ALA A 54 -5.79 16.62 7.29
C ALA A 54 -6.24 15.52 8.27
N LEU A 55 -6.92 14.51 7.75
CA LEU A 55 -7.21 13.27 8.45
C LEU A 55 -6.26 12.18 7.94
N LEU A 56 -5.57 11.52 8.87
CA LEU A 56 -4.63 10.46 8.55
C LEU A 56 -5.12 9.12 9.10
N GLY A 57 -5.11 8.09 8.27
CA GLY A 57 -5.30 6.70 8.67
C GLY A 57 -3.98 5.94 8.63
N SER A 58 -3.55 5.43 9.77
CA SER A 58 -2.36 4.58 9.89
C SER A 58 -2.57 3.20 9.22
N GLY A 59 -1.52 2.40 9.08
CA GLY A 59 -1.64 1.03 8.57
C GLY A 59 -2.08 0.01 9.61
N GLY A 60 -2.49 -1.18 9.15
CA GLY A 60 -2.99 -2.26 10.02
C GLY A 60 -3.92 -3.27 9.33
N GLY A 61 -3.75 -3.52 8.03
CA GLY A 61 -4.59 -4.47 7.27
C GLY A 61 -6.10 -4.20 7.42
N GLN A 62 -6.89 -5.26 7.59
CA GLN A 62 -8.35 -5.11 7.72
C GLN A 62 -8.78 -4.35 9.00
N ARG A 63 -7.96 -4.35 10.07
CA ARG A 63 -8.21 -3.51 11.26
C ARG A 63 -8.24 -2.03 10.88
N ALA A 64 -7.24 -1.56 10.14
CA ALA A 64 -7.19 -0.17 9.68
C ALA A 64 -8.31 0.16 8.69
N MET A 65 -8.62 -0.76 7.76
CA MET A 65 -9.73 -0.58 6.81
C MET A 65 -11.07 -0.35 7.53
N VAL A 66 -11.41 -1.24 8.47
CA VAL A 66 -12.69 -1.18 9.20
C VAL A 66 -12.69 -0.06 10.23
N GLY A 67 -11.56 0.18 10.90
CA GLY A 67 -11.39 1.27 11.85
C GLY A 67 -11.58 2.63 11.19
N LEU A 68 -10.94 2.88 10.04
CA LEU A 68 -11.11 4.13 9.29
C LEU A 68 -12.56 4.32 8.84
N LEU A 69 -13.22 3.28 8.33
CA LEU A 69 -14.63 3.36 7.94
C LEU A 69 -15.52 3.74 9.13
N GLY A 70 -15.32 3.10 10.29
CA GLY A 70 -16.05 3.42 11.53
C GLY A 70 -15.85 4.86 11.98
N SER A 71 -14.60 5.35 11.96
CA SER A 71 -14.28 6.74 12.32
C SER A 71 -14.87 7.76 11.34
N LEU A 72 -14.83 7.50 10.02
CA LEU A 72 -15.42 8.39 9.01
C LEU A 72 -16.94 8.48 9.16
N VAL A 73 -17.62 7.35 9.39
CA VAL A 73 -19.06 7.31 9.66
C VAL A 73 -19.42 8.13 10.89
N GLN A 74 -18.60 8.05 11.94
CA GLN A 74 -18.86 8.84 13.14
C GLN A 74 -18.51 10.32 12.98
N LEU A 75 -17.49 10.67 12.17
CA LEU A 75 -17.19 12.06 11.81
C LEU A 75 -18.35 12.71 11.05
N ASP A 76 -18.98 11.97 10.13
CA ASP A 76 -20.16 12.43 9.39
C ASP A 76 -21.34 12.68 10.35
N LYS A 77 -21.69 11.70 11.19
CA LYS A 77 -22.72 11.84 12.22
C LYS A 77 -22.46 13.00 13.19
N ALA A 78 -21.20 13.28 13.48
CA ALA A 78 -20.80 14.40 14.34
C ALA A 78 -20.89 15.77 13.65
N GLY A 79 -21.11 15.81 12.33
CA GLY A 79 -21.10 17.00 11.48
C GLY A 79 -19.70 17.53 11.19
N LEU A 80 -18.67 16.68 11.33
CA LEU A 80 -17.25 17.06 11.27
C LEU A 80 -16.55 16.64 9.97
N LEU A 81 -17.10 15.68 9.21
CA LEU A 81 -16.46 15.15 8.00
C LEU A 81 -16.20 16.26 6.95
N ASP A 82 -17.14 17.19 6.79
CA ASP A 82 -17.00 18.31 5.86
C ASP A 82 -15.95 19.36 6.27
N CYS A 83 -15.41 19.28 7.49
CA CYS A 83 -14.25 20.09 7.88
C CYS A 83 -12.94 19.55 7.28
N ILE A 84 -12.90 18.28 6.85
CA ILE A 84 -11.68 17.63 6.37
C ILE A 84 -11.38 18.05 4.93
N LEU A 85 -10.16 18.55 4.73
CA LEU A 85 -9.63 18.95 3.42
C LEU A 85 -8.89 17.80 2.74
N TYR A 86 -8.04 17.08 3.48
CA TYR A 86 -7.23 15.97 2.98
C TYR A 86 -7.53 14.69 3.76
N LEU A 87 -7.63 13.57 3.06
CA LEU A 87 -7.65 12.23 3.64
C LEU A 87 -6.46 11.45 3.10
N SER A 88 -5.50 11.14 3.97
CA SER A 88 -4.31 10.38 3.59
C SER A 88 -4.24 9.04 4.34
N GLY A 89 -3.82 7.99 3.64
CA GLY A 89 -3.78 6.63 4.18
C GLY A 89 -2.49 5.89 3.90
N VAL A 90 -2.13 5.01 4.84
CA VAL A 90 -1.09 3.99 4.72
C VAL A 90 -1.74 2.60 4.77
N SER A 91 -1.21 1.63 4.01
CA SER A 91 -1.59 0.22 4.11
C SER A 91 -3.11 -0.01 4.13
N GLY A 92 -3.64 -0.78 5.08
CA GLY A 92 -5.08 -1.07 5.20
C GLY A 92 -6.03 0.13 5.18
N SER A 93 -5.61 1.33 5.60
CA SER A 93 -6.43 2.55 5.46
C SER A 93 -6.68 2.89 3.98
N THR A 94 -5.72 2.60 3.10
CA THR A 94 -5.89 2.77 1.65
C THR A 94 -6.93 1.84 1.05
N TRP A 95 -7.19 0.67 1.66
CA TRP A 95 -8.24 -0.24 1.21
C TRP A 95 -9.63 0.33 1.48
N CYS A 96 -9.80 1.00 2.62
CA CYS A 96 -11.02 1.76 2.94
C CYS A 96 -11.19 2.94 1.99
N MET A 97 -10.14 3.74 1.78
CA MET A 97 -10.17 4.85 0.83
C MET A 97 -10.55 4.36 -0.57
N ALA A 98 -9.85 3.37 -1.12
CA ALA A 98 -10.18 2.77 -2.41
C ALA A 98 -11.66 2.41 -2.54
N SER A 99 -12.24 1.79 -1.50
CA SER A 99 -13.66 1.40 -1.51
C SER A 99 -14.63 2.58 -1.44
N LEU A 100 -14.24 3.68 -0.78
CA LEU A 100 -15.06 4.90 -0.68
C LEU A 100 -15.03 5.69 -1.98
N TYR A 101 -13.84 5.89 -2.55
CA TYR A 101 -13.62 6.71 -3.74
C TYR A 101 -14.02 6.03 -5.06
N GLN A 102 -14.54 4.80 -5.03
CA GLN A 102 -15.30 4.24 -6.16
C GLN A 102 -16.62 4.98 -6.40
N GLU A 103 -17.19 5.59 -5.36
CA GLU A 103 -18.47 6.27 -5.45
C GLU A 103 -18.25 7.80 -5.51
N PRO A 104 -18.66 8.49 -6.60
CA PRO A 104 -18.55 9.94 -6.71
C PRO A 104 -19.24 10.67 -5.56
N ASP A 105 -18.60 11.67 -4.96
CA ASP A 105 -19.13 12.43 -3.82
C ASP A 105 -19.66 11.53 -2.66
N TRP A 106 -18.93 10.46 -2.34
CA TRP A 106 -19.33 9.43 -1.37
C TRP A 106 -19.71 9.99 0.00
N SER A 107 -19.07 11.07 0.44
CA SER A 107 -19.29 11.69 1.75
C SER A 107 -20.73 12.17 1.93
N THR A 108 -21.41 12.53 0.84
CA THR A 108 -22.83 12.97 0.87
C THR A 108 -23.82 11.82 1.00
N LYS A 109 -23.37 10.58 0.83
CA LYS A 109 -24.15 9.34 0.82
C LYS A 109 -23.45 8.22 1.61
N LEU A 110 -22.69 8.61 2.64
CA LEU A 110 -21.79 7.72 3.37
C LEU A 110 -22.52 6.52 3.98
N ASP A 111 -23.76 6.68 4.47
CA ASP A 111 -24.51 5.56 5.01
C ASP A 111 -24.79 4.46 3.96
N THR A 112 -25.14 4.84 2.74
CA THR A 112 -25.35 3.90 1.63
C THR A 112 -24.04 3.25 1.21
N VAL A 113 -22.97 4.03 1.06
CA VAL A 113 -21.65 3.54 0.66
C VAL A 113 -21.08 2.57 1.71
N LYS A 114 -21.16 2.95 2.99
CA LYS A 114 -20.79 2.11 4.13
C LYS A 114 -21.52 0.77 4.08
N ASN A 115 -22.84 0.76 3.85
CA ASN A 115 -23.60 -0.48 3.80
C ASN A 115 -23.15 -1.39 2.65
N LYS A 116 -22.90 -0.83 1.45
CA LYS A 116 -22.35 -1.59 0.31
C LYS A 116 -20.99 -2.20 0.65
N ILE A 117 -20.09 -1.42 1.27
CA ILE A 117 -18.76 -1.90 1.67
C ILE A 117 -18.89 -3.03 2.68
N ILE A 118 -19.70 -2.87 3.73
CA ILE A 118 -19.91 -3.88 4.78
C ILE A 118 -20.50 -5.16 4.20
N GLU A 119 -21.54 -5.05 3.37
CA GLU A 119 -22.17 -6.19 2.69
C GLU A 119 -21.13 -6.97 1.87
N ARG A 120 -20.32 -6.27 1.08
CA ARG A 120 -19.25 -6.86 0.28
C ARG A 120 -18.21 -7.57 1.13
N ILE A 121 -17.59 -6.88 2.11
CA ILE A 121 -16.53 -7.47 2.94
C ILE A 121 -17.06 -8.53 3.92
N SER A 122 -18.37 -8.60 4.15
CA SER A 122 -19.05 -9.66 4.90
C SER A 122 -19.43 -10.86 4.03
N GLY A 123 -19.58 -10.65 2.73
CA GLY A 123 -20.02 -11.64 1.75
C GLY A 123 -18.97 -12.67 1.34
N PRO A 124 -19.22 -13.45 0.26
CA PRO A 124 -18.24 -14.38 -0.30
C PRO A 124 -17.02 -13.62 -0.85
N GLY A 125 -15.85 -14.26 -0.81
CA GLY A 125 -14.66 -13.73 -1.47
C GLY A 125 -14.74 -13.83 -2.99
N VAL A 126 -13.80 -13.18 -3.67
CA VAL A 126 -13.61 -13.30 -5.12
C VAL A 126 -13.42 -14.77 -5.50
N SER A 127 -14.07 -15.20 -6.58
CA SER A 127 -13.97 -16.58 -7.03
C SER A 127 -12.53 -16.90 -7.49
N TRP A 128 -12.11 -18.15 -7.34
CA TRP A 128 -10.79 -18.56 -7.82
C TRP A 128 -10.61 -18.34 -9.33
N GLY A 129 -11.69 -18.52 -10.12
CA GLY A 129 -11.66 -18.29 -11.56
C GLY A 129 -11.36 -16.83 -11.89
N ASP A 130 -12.08 -15.90 -11.27
CA ASP A 130 -11.90 -14.46 -11.51
C ASP A 130 -10.53 -13.98 -11.02
N ALA A 131 -10.09 -14.48 -9.85
CA ALA A 131 -8.75 -14.21 -9.34
C ALA A 131 -7.67 -14.66 -10.34
N MET A 132 -7.75 -15.89 -10.84
CA MET A 132 -6.79 -16.40 -11.82
C MET A 132 -6.86 -15.67 -13.17
N ALA A 133 -8.04 -15.26 -13.62
CA ALA A 133 -8.20 -14.44 -14.80
C ALA A 133 -7.54 -13.07 -14.63
N LYS A 134 -7.69 -12.43 -13.46
CA LYS A 134 -7.01 -11.17 -13.14
C LYS A 134 -5.50 -11.33 -13.11
N LEU A 135 -5.00 -12.41 -12.50
CA LEU A 135 -3.56 -12.72 -12.52
C LEU A 135 -3.04 -12.92 -13.96
N LYS A 136 -3.83 -13.58 -14.81
CA LYS A 136 -3.58 -13.72 -16.26
C LYS A 136 -3.38 -12.39 -16.95
N ASN A 137 -4.31 -11.47 -16.70
CA ASN A 137 -4.25 -10.14 -17.26
C ASN A 137 -3.02 -9.37 -16.77
N TYR A 138 -2.65 -9.48 -15.49
CA TYR A 138 -1.45 -8.80 -14.98
C TYR A 138 -0.15 -9.28 -15.59
N TYR A 139 0.03 -10.57 -15.76
CA TYR A 139 1.31 -11.07 -16.25
C TYR A 139 1.48 -10.89 -17.77
N TYR A 140 0.41 -10.97 -18.56
CA TYR A 140 0.52 -10.67 -20.00
C TYR A 140 0.39 -9.18 -20.34
N GLY A 141 -0.34 -8.42 -19.52
CA GLY A 141 -0.64 -7.01 -19.76
C GLY A 141 0.40 -6.02 -19.23
N LYS A 142 1.46 -6.49 -18.56
CA LYS A 142 2.48 -5.61 -17.97
C LYS A 142 3.87 -6.01 -18.43
N ASP A 143 4.69 -5.00 -18.75
CA ASP A 143 6.11 -5.19 -19.02
C ASP A 143 6.88 -5.69 -17.78
N LEU A 144 6.43 -5.29 -16.58
CA LEU A 144 7.08 -5.57 -15.30
C LEU A 144 6.12 -6.31 -14.37
N PHE A 145 6.39 -7.60 -14.13
CA PHE A 145 5.66 -8.43 -13.18
C PHE A 145 6.43 -8.57 -11.85
N SER A 146 5.71 -8.59 -10.73
CA SER A 146 6.28 -8.62 -9.38
C SER A 146 5.41 -9.41 -8.39
N LEU A 147 5.88 -9.60 -7.15
CA LEU A 147 5.08 -10.21 -6.09
C LEU A 147 3.85 -9.38 -5.71
N THR A 148 3.83 -8.07 -6.00
CA THR A 148 2.66 -7.21 -5.77
C THR A 148 1.47 -7.65 -6.63
N ASP A 149 1.71 -8.11 -7.85
CA ASP A 149 0.66 -8.62 -8.76
C ASP A 149 -0.02 -9.88 -8.20
N VAL A 150 0.76 -10.76 -7.57
CA VAL A 150 0.24 -11.95 -6.88
C VAL A 150 -0.45 -11.58 -5.58
N TRP A 151 0.13 -10.65 -4.83
CA TRP A 151 -0.41 -10.17 -3.56
C TRP A 151 -1.79 -9.53 -3.73
N ALA A 152 -1.96 -8.74 -4.79
CA ALA A 152 -3.23 -8.17 -5.21
C ALA A 152 -4.30 -9.25 -5.32
N VAL A 153 -4.03 -10.28 -6.12
CA VAL A 153 -5.01 -11.30 -6.48
C VAL A 153 -5.26 -12.31 -5.37
N LEU A 154 -4.23 -12.73 -4.64
CA LEU A 154 -4.36 -13.83 -3.67
C LEU A 154 -4.64 -13.36 -2.24
N VAL A 155 -4.34 -12.10 -1.92
CA VAL A 155 -4.43 -11.61 -0.55
C VAL A 155 -5.34 -10.40 -0.43
N VAL A 156 -5.14 -9.35 -1.22
CA VAL A 156 -5.99 -8.15 -1.11
C VAL A 156 -7.45 -8.52 -1.35
N THR A 157 -7.74 -9.28 -2.43
CA THR A 157 -9.10 -9.78 -2.73
C THR A 157 -9.71 -10.62 -1.60
N ALA A 158 -8.91 -11.30 -0.77
CA ALA A 158 -9.42 -12.09 0.35
C ALA A 158 -9.98 -11.20 1.48
N PHE A 159 -9.47 -9.98 1.61
CA PHE A 159 -9.92 -8.99 2.61
C PHE A 159 -10.94 -8.01 2.04
N VAL A 160 -10.68 -7.42 0.87
CA VAL A 160 -11.57 -6.41 0.27
C VAL A 160 -12.76 -7.03 -0.47
N LYS A 161 -12.64 -8.32 -0.83
CA LYS A 161 -13.67 -9.13 -1.49
C LYS A 161 -14.14 -8.56 -2.83
N GLU A 162 -13.20 -8.01 -3.60
CA GLU A 162 -13.45 -7.34 -4.87
C GLU A 162 -12.22 -7.38 -5.78
N ILE A 163 -12.45 -7.33 -7.09
CA ILE A 163 -11.44 -6.95 -8.09
C ILE A 163 -11.85 -5.57 -8.62
N ASP A 164 -11.18 -4.53 -8.15
CA ASP A 164 -11.42 -3.15 -8.58
C ASP A 164 -10.44 -2.78 -9.71
N GLU A 165 -10.94 -2.76 -10.94
CA GLU A 165 -10.16 -2.45 -12.14
C GLU A 165 -10.19 -0.96 -12.54
N HIS A 166 -10.86 -0.11 -11.76
CA HIS A 166 -10.88 1.32 -12.03
C HIS A 166 -9.49 1.93 -11.87
N LYS A 167 -9.24 2.97 -12.65
CA LYS A 167 -7.98 3.73 -12.63
C LYS A 167 -8.05 4.85 -11.61
N ILE A 168 -6.90 5.25 -11.09
CA ILE A 168 -6.81 6.32 -10.10
C ILE A 168 -7.16 7.67 -10.75
N SER A 169 -6.73 7.88 -12.00
CA SER A 169 -7.02 9.07 -12.79
C SER A 169 -8.51 9.24 -13.12
N GLU A 170 -9.31 8.18 -13.08
CA GLU A 170 -10.76 8.27 -13.29
C GLU A 170 -11.46 9.05 -12.16
N GLN A 171 -10.81 9.20 -11.00
CA GLN A 171 -11.33 9.93 -9.82
C GLN A 171 -11.20 11.46 -9.94
N GLN A 172 -10.44 12.01 -10.90
CA GLN A 172 -10.04 13.43 -10.94
C GLN A 172 -11.21 14.44 -10.85
N ASP A 173 -12.38 14.11 -11.39
CA ASP A 173 -13.55 15.01 -11.45
C ASP A 173 -14.77 14.50 -10.67
N GLN A 174 -14.64 13.37 -9.97
CA GLN A 174 -15.77 12.68 -9.32
C GLN A 174 -16.01 13.10 -7.87
N HIS A 175 -15.02 13.74 -7.23
CA HIS A 175 -14.99 13.93 -5.77
C HIS A 175 -14.91 15.41 -5.37
N ASN A 176 -15.88 16.20 -5.82
CA ASN A 176 -15.94 17.63 -5.50
C ASN A 176 -16.39 17.90 -4.05
N LYS A 177 -17.05 16.93 -3.43
CA LYS A 177 -17.60 17.00 -2.06
C LYS A 177 -16.82 16.16 -1.06
N ASP A 178 -15.85 15.37 -1.48
CA ASP A 178 -15.07 14.53 -0.57
C ASP A 178 -13.77 15.24 -0.16
N PRO A 179 -13.08 14.78 0.89
CA PRO A 179 -11.69 15.16 1.13
C PRO A 179 -10.79 14.77 -0.05
N PHE A 180 -9.68 15.47 -0.27
CA PHE A 180 -8.70 15.09 -1.29
C PHE A 180 -7.96 13.79 -0.88
N PRO A 181 -8.02 12.72 -1.69
CA PRO A 181 -7.37 11.46 -1.34
C PRO A 181 -5.87 11.47 -1.64
N ILE A 182 -5.06 11.00 -0.68
CA ILE A 182 -3.61 10.80 -0.85
C ILE A 182 -3.23 9.40 -0.38
N TYR A 183 -2.85 8.55 -1.32
CA TYR A 183 -2.35 7.20 -1.08
C TYR A 183 -0.83 7.25 -0.91
N THR A 184 -0.28 6.54 0.07
CA THR A 184 1.16 6.63 0.36
C THR A 184 1.85 5.27 0.31
N MET A 185 3.09 5.29 -0.16
CA MET A 185 4.01 4.16 -0.25
C MET A 185 5.44 4.69 -0.09
N ILE A 186 6.41 3.81 -0.14
CA ILE A 186 7.82 4.20 -0.07
C ILE A 186 8.64 3.58 -1.18
N ASP A 187 9.71 4.26 -1.55
CA ASP A 187 10.76 3.73 -2.41
C ASP A 187 11.70 2.83 -1.59
N LYS A 188 11.74 1.56 -1.96
CA LYS A 188 12.50 0.51 -1.25
C LYS A 188 14.00 0.74 -1.37
N GLN A 189 14.50 1.16 -2.53
CA GLN A 189 15.92 1.42 -2.75
C GLN A 189 16.40 2.56 -1.85
N CYS A 190 15.65 3.67 -1.81
CA CYS A 190 15.96 4.82 -0.95
C CYS A 190 15.97 4.44 0.53
N LYS A 191 14.98 3.64 0.98
CA LYS A 191 14.94 3.09 2.34
C LYS A 191 16.17 2.24 2.67
N GLN A 192 16.58 1.35 1.76
CA GLN A 192 17.68 0.42 1.99
C GLN A 192 19.04 1.13 2.02
N GLN A 193 19.24 2.10 1.12
CA GLN A 193 20.48 2.87 1.01
C GLN A 193 20.55 3.99 2.05
N ARG A 194 19.41 4.39 2.65
CA ARG A 194 19.27 5.56 3.52
C ARG A 194 19.72 6.85 2.83
N ASP A 195 19.42 6.95 1.56
CA ASP A 195 19.75 8.08 0.69
C ASP A 195 18.55 8.41 -0.21
N GLY A 196 18.51 9.63 -0.75
CA GLY A 196 17.42 10.15 -1.55
C GLY A 196 16.16 10.48 -0.76
N ASP A 197 15.00 10.32 -1.40
CA ASP A 197 13.67 10.56 -0.83
C ASP A 197 12.86 9.27 -0.85
N PRO A 198 12.64 8.62 0.30
CA PRO A 198 11.88 7.39 0.33
C PRO A 198 10.36 7.63 0.28
N TRP A 199 9.86 8.86 0.43
CA TRP A 199 8.42 9.13 0.62
C TRP A 199 7.70 9.35 -0.70
N PHE A 200 6.82 8.42 -1.06
CA PHE A 200 6.09 8.47 -2.32
C PHE A 200 4.58 8.60 -2.08
N GLU A 201 3.94 9.50 -2.83
CA GLU A 201 2.50 9.71 -2.75
C GLU A 201 1.84 9.64 -4.12
N ILE A 202 0.59 9.17 -4.14
CA ILE A 202 -0.28 9.15 -5.32
C ILE A 202 -1.60 9.81 -4.97
N SER A 203 -2.04 10.70 -5.84
CA SER A 203 -3.36 11.31 -5.85
C SER A 203 -4.03 11.02 -7.20
N PRO A 204 -5.30 11.41 -7.42
CA PRO A 204 -5.92 11.34 -8.73
C PRO A 204 -5.17 12.10 -9.83
N HIS A 205 -4.40 13.14 -9.48
CA HIS A 205 -3.76 14.04 -10.46
C HIS A 205 -2.28 13.76 -10.68
N GLU A 206 -1.52 13.53 -9.60
CA GLU A 206 -0.08 13.29 -9.68
C GLU A 206 0.39 12.18 -8.75
N ALA A 207 1.51 11.56 -9.12
CA ALA A 207 2.27 10.57 -8.38
C ALA A 207 3.73 11.03 -8.27
N GLY A 208 4.34 10.95 -7.09
CA GLY A 208 5.71 11.42 -6.93
C GLY A 208 6.28 11.45 -5.52
N TYR A 209 7.50 11.98 -5.45
CA TYR A 209 8.34 12.06 -4.26
C TYR A 209 8.06 13.33 -3.46
N SER A 210 7.63 13.15 -2.21
CA SER A 210 7.06 14.21 -1.36
C SER A 210 8.10 15.27 -0.94
N LEU A 211 9.32 14.86 -0.58
CA LEU A 211 10.38 15.76 -0.15
C LEU A 211 11.10 16.39 -1.34
N THR A 212 11.29 15.64 -2.41
CA THR A 212 11.99 16.10 -3.62
C THR A 212 11.14 17.08 -4.42
N GLY A 213 9.80 17.00 -4.33
CA GLY A 213 8.93 17.81 -5.16
C GLY A 213 8.88 17.34 -6.61
N ALA A 214 9.18 16.06 -6.85
CA ALA A 214 9.30 15.45 -8.16
C ALA A 214 8.10 14.57 -8.47
N PHE A 215 7.31 14.97 -9.47
CA PHE A 215 6.02 14.37 -9.76
C PHE A 215 5.83 14.10 -11.25
N VAL A 216 4.93 13.16 -11.55
CA VAL A 216 4.42 12.90 -12.88
C VAL A 216 2.90 12.77 -12.80
N ASP A 217 2.19 12.96 -13.91
CA ASP A 217 0.75 12.66 -13.98
C ASP A 217 0.49 11.21 -13.55
N THR A 218 -0.56 10.98 -12.76
CA THR A 218 -0.86 9.65 -12.20
C THR A 218 -1.01 8.57 -13.26
N SER A 219 -1.60 8.88 -14.42
CA SER A 219 -1.74 7.93 -15.54
C SER A 219 -0.40 7.55 -16.18
N SER A 220 0.66 8.32 -15.87
CA SER A 220 2.01 8.10 -16.37
C SER A 220 2.88 7.32 -15.38
N PHE A 221 2.44 7.14 -14.14
CA PHE A 221 3.21 6.41 -13.13
C PHE A 221 3.48 4.98 -13.56
N GLY A 222 4.77 4.62 -13.62
CA GLY A 222 5.23 3.33 -14.12
C GLY A 222 5.43 3.23 -15.62
N SER A 223 5.23 4.32 -16.38
CA SER A 223 5.67 4.43 -17.77
C SER A 223 7.19 4.57 -17.89
N GLN A 224 7.75 4.27 -19.06
CA GLN A 224 9.19 4.45 -19.31
C GLN A 224 9.51 5.92 -19.58
N PHE A 225 10.54 6.44 -18.92
CA PHE A 225 11.08 7.78 -19.14
C PHE A 225 12.59 7.69 -19.35
N ASP A 226 13.13 8.71 -20.02
CA ASP A 226 14.57 8.97 -19.98
C ASP A 226 14.81 10.46 -20.18
N ASN A 227 15.65 11.02 -19.31
CA ASN A 227 15.93 12.45 -19.19
C ASN A 227 14.65 13.30 -19.08
N GLY A 228 13.72 12.88 -18.23
CA GLY A 228 12.47 13.61 -17.92
C GLY A 228 11.39 13.54 -19.00
N LEU A 229 11.65 12.82 -20.09
CA LEU A 229 10.74 12.66 -21.22
C LEU A 229 10.20 11.24 -21.28
N LYS A 230 8.87 11.11 -21.36
CA LYS A 230 8.21 9.82 -21.53
C LYS A 230 8.61 9.17 -22.87
N LYS A 231 9.15 7.96 -22.80
CA LYS A 231 9.54 7.16 -23.98
C LYS A 231 8.43 6.21 -24.42
N LYS A 232 7.82 5.51 -23.48
CA LYS A 232 6.77 4.52 -23.73
C LYS A 232 5.72 4.59 -22.63
N GLN A 233 4.48 4.89 -23.01
CA GLN A 233 3.33 4.80 -22.14
C GLN A 233 3.09 3.33 -21.75
N GLN A 234 2.89 3.09 -20.46
CA GLN A 234 2.41 1.83 -19.91
C GLN A 234 0.95 1.98 -19.49
N ASP A 235 0.23 0.88 -19.35
CA ASP A 235 -1.12 0.93 -18.79
C ASP A 235 -1.08 1.45 -17.35
N GLU A 236 -2.00 2.36 -17.03
CA GLU A 236 -2.17 2.87 -15.67
C GLU A 236 -2.51 1.72 -14.73
N ILE A 237 -2.00 1.79 -13.50
CA ILE A 237 -2.35 0.83 -12.46
C ILE A 237 -3.83 0.96 -12.08
N ASP A 238 -4.48 -0.19 -11.91
CA ASP A 238 -5.81 -0.22 -11.33
C ASP A 238 -5.79 -0.11 -9.79
N MET A 239 -6.95 0.15 -9.21
CA MET A 239 -7.14 0.29 -7.78
C MET A 239 -6.79 -0.97 -6.99
N LEU A 240 -7.06 -2.17 -7.51
CA LEU A 240 -6.64 -3.42 -6.86
C LEU A 240 -5.11 -3.50 -6.73
N TYR A 241 -4.37 -3.14 -7.77
CA TYR A 241 -2.91 -3.07 -7.73
C TYR A 241 -2.43 -1.98 -6.77
N LEU A 242 -3.07 -0.80 -6.75
CA LEU A 242 -2.72 0.26 -5.78
C LEU A 242 -2.90 -0.21 -4.33
N GLN A 243 -4.04 -0.85 -4.01
CA GLN A 243 -4.30 -1.43 -2.70
C GLN A 243 -3.22 -2.46 -2.30
N ALA A 244 -2.74 -3.25 -3.27
CA ALA A 244 -1.68 -4.21 -3.07
C ALA A 244 -0.32 -3.56 -2.86
N LEU A 245 -0.02 -2.49 -3.62
CA LEU A 245 1.22 -1.74 -3.51
C LEU A 245 1.30 -1.04 -2.15
N CYS A 246 0.27 -0.30 -1.78
CA CYS A 246 0.14 0.37 -0.48
C CYS A 246 0.08 -0.62 0.67
N GLY A 247 -0.50 -1.82 0.49
CA GLY A 247 -0.67 -2.86 1.52
C GLY A 247 0.35 -4.00 1.44
N SER A 248 1.51 -3.76 0.86
CA SER A 248 2.59 -4.74 0.71
C SER A 248 3.54 -4.81 1.92
N ALA A 249 3.03 -4.71 3.16
CA ALA A 249 3.82 -4.80 4.39
C ALA A 249 4.66 -6.08 4.50
N LEU A 250 4.34 -7.12 3.72
CA LEU A 250 5.13 -8.35 3.61
C LEU A 250 6.38 -8.22 2.72
N ALA A 251 6.61 -7.06 2.09
CA ALA A 251 7.71 -6.84 1.16
C ALA A 251 9.07 -6.61 1.86
N ASP A 252 9.10 -6.52 3.19
CA ASP A 252 10.32 -6.37 3.98
C ASP A 252 10.28 -7.26 5.23
N GLY A 253 11.22 -8.21 5.31
CA GLY A 253 11.31 -9.14 6.45
C GLY A 253 11.74 -10.55 6.05
N GLN A 254 12.71 -11.10 6.79
CA GLN A 254 13.22 -12.46 6.55
C GLN A 254 12.25 -13.55 7.00
N GLU A 255 11.55 -13.35 8.12
CA GLU A 255 10.53 -14.29 8.63
C GLU A 255 9.33 -14.41 7.68
N ILE A 256 9.02 -13.32 6.96
CA ILE A 256 7.93 -13.27 5.98
C ILE A 256 8.21 -14.14 4.76
N ARG A 257 9.49 -14.30 4.37
CA ARG A 257 9.88 -15.19 3.26
C ARG A 257 9.36 -16.61 3.48
N ASN A 258 9.41 -17.10 4.71
CA ASN A 258 8.88 -18.42 5.07
C ASN A 258 7.37 -18.50 4.84
N ILE A 259 6.63 -17.48 5.28
CA ILE A 259 5.18 -17.42 5.13
C ILE A 259 4.79 -17.40 3.64
N LEU A 260 5.49 -16.60 2.84
CA LEU A 260 5.20 -16.47 1.41
C LEU A 260 5.55 -17.73 0.61
N TRP A 261 6.72 -18.35 0.86
CA TRP A 261 7.06 -19.61 0.20
C TRP A 261 6.04 -20.71 0.52
N LYS A 262 5.54 -20.76 1.76
CA LYS A 262 4.46 -21.68 2.14
C LYS A 262 3.19 -21.40 1.34
N ARG A 263 2.74 -20.14 1.27
CA ARG A 263 1.55 -19.75 0.49
C ARG A 263 1.70 -20.04 -1.00
N ILE A 264 2.88 -19.82 -1.57
CA ILE A 264 3.19 -20.11 -2.97
C ILE A 264 3.16 -21.62 -3.23
N LYS A 265 3.70 -22.42 -2.30
CA LYS A 265 3.58 -23.88 -2.37
C LYS A 265 2.11 -24.33 -2.34
N ASP A 266 1.32 -23.79 -1.42
CA ASP A 266 -0.12 -24.09 -1.32
C ASP A 266 -0.85 -23.71 -2.62
N PHE A 267 -0.50 -22.56 -3.21
CA PHE A 267 -1.00 -22.09 -4.50
C PHE A 267 -0.66 -23.06 -5.65
N PHE A 268 0.58 -23.57 -5.71
CA PHE A 268 0.98 -24.59 -6.69
C PHE A 268 0.20 -25.89 -6.49
N GLY A 269 0.04 -26.36 -5.25
CA GLY A 269 -0.74 -27.55 -4.95
C GLY A 269 -2.21 -27.43 -5.37
N HIS A 270 -2.84 -26.28 -5.14
CA HIS A 270 -4.21 -26.01 -5.59
C HIS A 270 -4.33 -25.95 -7.12
N SER A 271 -3.29 -25.47 -7.81
CA SER A 271 -3.26 -25.40 -9.27
C SER A 271 -3.21 -26.80 -9.90
N ILE A 272 -2.42 -27.73 -9.33
CA ILE A 272 -2.37 -29.14 -9.75
C ILE A 272 -3.76 -29.77 -9.69
N LEU A 273 -4.40 -29.69 -8.52
CA LEU A 273 -5.71 -30.31 -8.28
C LEU A 273 -6.74 -29.85 -9.32
N ARG A 274 -6.73 -28.57 -9.68
CA ARG A 274 -7.68 -28.01 -10.64
C ARG A 274 -7.40 -28.40 -12.09
N ILE A 275 -6.12 -28.55 -12.45
CA ILE A 275 -5.71 -29.09 -13.75
C ILE A 275 -6.16 -30.55 -13.88
N GLU A 276 -5.94 -31.37 -12.84
CA GLU A 276 -6.35 -32.78 -12.80
C GLU A 276 -7.89 -32.94 -12.89
N THR A 277 -8.66 -31.99 -12.37
CA THR A 277 -10.13 -31.97 -12.51
C THR A 277 -10.64 -31.45 -13.86
N GLY A 278 -9.76 -31.14 -14.83
CA GLY A 278 -10.15 -30.80 -16.20
C GLY A 278 -10.58 -29.34 -16.44
N MET A 279 -10.28 -28.41 -15.53
CA MET A 279 -10.66 -26.99 -15.68
C MET A 279 -9.77 -26.18 -16.65
N PHE A 280 -8.71 -26.77 -17.18
CA PHE A 280 -7.89 -26.16 -18.24
C PHE A 280 -8.05 -26.98 -19.52
N GLU A 281 -9.12 -26.69 -20.29
CA GLU A 281 -9.41 -27.35 -21.58
C GLU A 281 -8.26 -27.19 -22.61
N GLU A 282 -7.38 -26.20 -22.41
CA GLU A 282 -6.22 -25.91 -23.27
C GLU A 282 -4.97 -26.77 -22.99
N ILE A 283 -4.91 -27.54 -21.89
CA ILE A 283 -3.80 -28.47 -21.66
C ILE A 283 -4.07 -29.71 -22.52
N GLY A 284 -3.74 -29.56 -23.79
CA GLY A 284 -4.02 -30.49 -24.87
C GLY A 284 -3.55 -31.90 -24.56
N LYS A 285 -4.40 -32.83 -24.96
CA LYS A 285 -4.24 -34.29 -24.99
C LYS A 285 -3.14 -34.74 -25.96
N ASP A 286 -1.96 -34.11 -25.94
CA ASP A 286 -0.79 -34.61 -26.67
C ASP A 286 -0.08 -35.66 -25.78
N PRO A 287 -0.09 -36.95 -26.14
CA PRO A 287 0.60 -37.99 -25.39
C PRO A 287 2.14 -37.81 -25.37
N ASN A 288 2.70 -36.89 -26.17
CA ASN A 288 4.10 -36.51 -26.14
C ASN A 288 4.39 -35.25 -25.29
N SER A 289 3.35 -34.62 -24.70
CA SER A 289 3.55 -33.47 -23.82
C SER A 289 4.27 -33.90 -22.52
N PRO A 290 5.19 -33.09 -21.99
CA PRO A 290 5.88 -33.41 -20.75
C PRO A 290 4.88 -33.54 -19.57
N PRO A 291 5.07 -34.49 -18.65
CA PRO A 291 4.16 -34.68 -17.51
C PRO A 291 3.97 -33.41 -16.66
N VAL A 292 2.78 -32.80 -16.76
CA VAL A 292 2.40 -31.54 -16.09
C VAL A 292 2.47 -31.67 -14.57
N ASP A 293 2.03 -32.80 -14.03
CA ASP A 293 2.12 -33.17 -12.61
C ASP A 293 3.55 -33.10 -12.09
N LYS A 294 4.52 -33.63 -12.85
CA LYS A 294 5.95 -33.61 -12.47
C LYS A 294 6.50 -32.19 -12.43
N CYS A 295 6.08 -31.31 -13.33
CA CYS A 295 6.52 -29.91 -13.31
C CYS A 295 6.10 -29.21 -12.02
N TYR A 296 4.83 -29.35 -11.63
CA TYR A 296 4.36 -28.76 -10.38
C TYR A 296 4.97 -29.42 -9.13
N GLN A 297 5.24 -30.74 -9.17
CA GLN A 297 6.00 -31.39 -8.09
C GLN A 297 7.38 -30.76 -7.93
N VAL A 298 8.10 -30.48 -9.03
CA VAL A 298 9.38 -29.76 -8.97
C VAL A 298 9.21 -28.36 -8.39
N LEU A 299 8.16 -27.62 -8.74
CA LEU A 299 7.90 -26.29 -8.19
C LEU A 299 7.58 -26.31 -6.68
N MET A 300 6.79 -27.29 -6.23
CA MET A 300 6.53 -27.49 -4.80
C MET A 300 7.81 -27.88 -4.04
N GLU A 301 8.61 -28.79 -4.58
CA GLU A 301 9.90 -29.16 -3.99
C GLU A 301 10.90 -28.00 -4.00
N LEU A 302 10.88 -27.13 -5.02
CA LEU A 302 11.70 -25.92 -5.07
C LEU A 302 11.31 -24.93 -3.97
N ALA A 303 10.02 -24.79 -3.69
CA ALA A 303 9.52 -24.01 -2.55
C ALA A 303 9.95 -24.64 -1.21
N ASP A 304 9.84 -25.98 -1.06
CA ASP A 304 10.32 -26.70 0.12
C ASP A 304 11.83 -26.59 0.32
N MET A 305 12.60 -26.57 -0.76
CA MET A 305 14.04 -26.38 -0.72
C MET A 305 14.39 -24.99 -0.20
N ASN A 306 13.73 -23.95 -0.72
CA ASN A 306 13.89 -22.57 -0.23
C ASN A 306 13.51 -22.45 1.25
N LEU A 307 12.38 -23.05 1.66
CA LEU A 307 11.97 -23.11 3.07
C LEU A 307 13.00 -23.84 3.94
N SER A 308 13.58 -24.94 3.45
CA SER A 308 14.57 -25.71 4.20
C SER A 308 15.81 -24.88 4.48
N VAL A 309 16.35 -24.21 3.44
CA VAL A 309 17.53 -23.35 3.60
C VAL A 309 17.26 -22.14 4.48
N LEU A 310 16.10 -21.48 4.35
CA LEU A 310 15.71 -20.36 5.23
C LEU A 310 15.63 -20.79 6.70
N ASN A 311 15.27 -22.05 6.96
CA ASN A 311 15.21 -22.63 8.31
C ASN A 311 16.53 -23.30 8.74
N GLY A 312 17.62 -23.14 7.99
CA GLY A 312 18.93 -23.72 8.32
C GLY A 312 18.98 -25.25 8.23
N LYS A 313 18.10 -25.87 7.43
CA LYS A 313 18.04 -27.32 7.22
C LYS A 313 18.72 -27.71 5.91
N ASP A 314 19.38 -28.88 5.91
CA ASP A 314 20.05 -29.44 4.74
C ASP A 314 19.05 -29.75 3.60
N PRO A 315 19.16 -29.10 2.43
CA PRO A 315 18.28 -29.34 1.30
C PRO A 315 18.71 -30.53 0.41
N SER A 316 19.77 -31.26 0.75
CA SER A 316 20.41 -32.25 -0.15
C SER A 316 19.46 -33.33 -0.70
N GLU A 317 18.54 -33.85 0.12
CA GLU A 317 17.57 -34.85 -0.34
C GLU A 317 16.53 -34.25 -1.30
N ILE A 318 16.12 -33.00 -1.07
CA ILE A 318 15.20 -32.27 -1.95
C ILE A 318 15.90 -31.94 -3.28
N ASP A 319 17.17 -31.51 -3.25
CA ASP A 319 17.99 -31.28 -4.46
C ASP A 319 18.09 -32.56 -5.31
N LYS A 320 18.42 -33.70 -4.69
CA LYS A 320 18.46 -35.00 -5.38
C LYS A 320 17.12 -35.35 -6.03
N SER A 321 16.03 -35.12 -5.30
CA SER A 321 14.67 -35.35 -5.82
C SER A 321 14.33 -34.47 -7.01
N ILE A 322 14.56 -33.15 -6.91
CA ILE A 322 14.36 -32.19 -7.99
C ILE A 322 15.17 -32.60 -9.23
N ARG A 323 16.47 -32.89 -9.07
CA ARG A 323 17.34 -33.29 -10.18
C ARG A 323 16.88 -34.59 -10.84
N THR A 324 16.38 -35.55 -10.06
CA THR A 324 15.84 -36.81 -10.58
C THR A 324 14.60 -36.53 -11.44
N LYS A 325 13.63 -35.76 -10.92
CA LYS A 325 12.42 -35.38 -11.66
C LYS A 325 12.73 -34.59 -12.92
N LEU A 326 13.70 -33.68 -12.87
CA LEU A 326 14.14 -32.91 -14.04
C LEU A 326 14.81 -33.79 -15.11
N LYS A 327 15.58 -34.82 -14.72
CA LYS A 327 16.15 -35.81 -15.66
C LYS A 327 15.06 -36.65 -16.31
N ASP A 328 14.07 -37.06 -15.54
CA ASP A 328 12.92 -37.83 -16.04
C ASP A 328 12.11 -37.00 -17.03
N LEU A 329 11.83 -35.73 -16.72
CA LEU A 329 11.20 -34.78 -17.64
C LEU A 329 11.99 -34.61 -18.94
N ALA A 330 13.33 -34.68 -18.85
CA ALA A 330 14.21 -34.57 -19.99
C ALA A 330 14.27 -35.83 -20.88
N GLY A 331 13.69 -36.95 -20.45
CA GLY A 331 13.89 -38.26 -21.05
C GLY A 331 15.36 -38.66 -21.14
N GLY A 332 16.21 -38.14 -20.24
CA GLY A 332 17.66 -38.33 -20.27
C GLY A 332 18.42 -37.66 -21.44
N LYS A 333 17.74 -36.89 -22.30
CA LYS A 333 18.33 -36.34 -23.55
C LYS A 333 19.07 -35.00 -23.38
N ARG A 334 18.84 -34.28 -22.27
CA ARG A 334 19.53 -33.01 -21.95
C ARG A 334 20.32 -33.15 -20.66
N GLN A 335 21.54 -32.60 -20.66
CA GLN A 335 22.32 -32.46 -19.44
C GLN A 335 21.77 -31.32 -18.59
N LEU A 336 21.63 -31.58 -17.29
CA LEU A 336 21.44 -30.51 -16.30
C LEU A 336 22.75 -29.74 -16.19
N VAL A 337 22.71 -28.42 -16.35
CA VAL A 337 23.91 -27.57 -16.37
C VAL A 337 24.21 -26.97 -14.99
N PHE A 338 23.38 -27.26 -13.98
CA PHE A 338 23.47 -26.63 -12.67
C PHE A 338 24.58 -27.25 -11.81
N PRO A 339 25.57 -26.47 -11.36
CA PRO A 339 26.69 -26.99 -10.58
C PRO A 339 26.19 -27.61 -9.27
N VAL A 340 26.80 -28.73 -8.88
CA VAL A 340 26.58 -29.36 -7.56
C VAL A 340 27.55 -28.68 -6.60
N GLN A 341 27.10 -27.62 -5.93
CA GLN A 341 27.91 -26.96 -4.90
C GLN A 341 27.51 -27.49 -3.54
N LYS A 342 28.51 -27.73 -2.68
CA LYS A 342 28.26 -28.05 -1.27
C LYS A 342 27.78 -26.77 -0.58
N LEU A 343 26.50 -26.74 -0.21
CA LEU A 343 25.90 -25.58 0.44
C LEU A 343 26.40 -25.44 1.87
N ASN A 344 27.08 -24.33 2.18
CA ASN A 344 27.45 -24.00 3.55
C ASN A 344 26.30 -23.25 4.24
N LEU A 345 25.48 -23.97 5.02
CA LEU A 345 24.34 -23.38 5.74
C LEU A 345 24.75 -22.47 6.91
N ALA A 346 26.00 -22.53 7.37
CA ALA A 346 26.50 -21.61 8.39
C ALA A 346 26.65 -20.18 7.84
N ASP A 347 26.88 -20.05 6.53
CA ASP A 347 26.92 -18.77 5.82
C ASP A 347 25.56 -18.48 5.19
N LYS A 348 24.74 -17.70 5.90
CA LYS A 348 23.37 -17.37 5.48
C LYS A 348 23.34 -16.59 4.16
N GLU A 349 24.31 -15.72 3.91
CA GLU A 349 24.34 -14.89 2.70
C GLU A 349 24.72 -15.74 1.48
N ALA A 350 25.77 -16.56 1.60
CA ALA A 350 26.14 -17.50 0.56
C ALA A 350 25.02 -18.50 0.27
N ALA A 351 24.33 -19.00 1.31
CA ALA A 351 23.22 -19.92 1.15
C ALA A 351 22.02 -19.27 0.43
N GLN A 352 21.71 -18.00 0.73
CA GLN A 352 20.68 -17.25 0.02
C GLN A 352 21.05 -16.98 -1.44
N LEU A 353 22.31 -16.62 -1.72
CA LEU A 353 22.78 -16.39 -3.08
C LEU A 353 22.72 -17.67 -3.91
N TYR A 354 23.14 -18.80 -3.34
CA TYR A 354 22.99 -20.11 -3.96
C TYR A 354 21.52 -20.41 -4.27
N MET A 355 20.62 -20.26 -3.29
CA MET A 355 19.20 -20.54 -3.50
C MET A 355 18.56 -19.63 -4.54
N LYS A 356 18.98 -18.36 -4.60
CA LYS A 356 18.58 -17.44 -5.66
C LYS A 356 18.99 -18.00 -7.03
N GLN A 357 20.26 -18.33 -7.22
CA GLN A 357 20.75 -18.87 -8.50
C GLN A 357 20.05 -20.19 -8.85
N TYR A 358 19.98 -21.13 -7.91
CA TYR A 358 19.35 -22.43 -8.09
C TYR A 358 17.86 -22.30 -8.49
N THR A 359 17.13 -21.38 -7.87
CA THR A 359 15.73 -21.10 -8.22
C THR A 359 15.60 -20.55 -9.64
N MET A 360 16.46 -19.59 -10.02
CA MET A 360 16.48 -19.05 -11.38
C MET A 360 16.78 -20.13 -12.43
N ASP A 361 17.76 -20.97 -12.14
CA ASP A 361 18.22 -22.07 -12.95
C ASP A 361 17.13 -23.12 -13.21
N VAL A 362 16.46 -23.58 -12.15
CA VAL A 362 15.33 -24.53 -12.27
C VAL A 362 14.18 -23.91 -13.05
N CYS A 363 13.80 -22.66 -12.76
CA CYS A 363 12.73 -21.98 -13.49
C CYS A 363 13.07 -21.80 -14.97
N ASN A 364 14.30 -21.40 -15.32
CA ASN A 364 14.73 -21.26 -16.71
C ASN A 364 14.76 -22.60 -17.44
N TYR A 365 15.17 -23.67 -16.75
CA TYR A 365 15.10 -25.02 -17.28
C TYR A 365 13.67 -25.39 -17.64
N LEU A 366 12.75 -25.31 -16.69
CA LEU A 366 11.35 -25.70 -16.87
C LEU A 366 10.65 -24.83 -17.93
N ASN A 367 10.96 -23.53 -17.98
CA ASN A 367 10.43 -22.61 -18.99
C ASN A 367 10.81 -23.00 -20.43
N SER A 368 11.87 -23.80 -20.63
CA SER A 368 12.25 -24.34 -21.95
C SER A 368 11.41 -25.55 -22.39
N TRP A 369 10.61 -26.12 -21.49
CA TRP A 369 9.72 -27.27 -21.72
C TRP A 369 8.25 -26.88 -21.66
N PHE A 370 7.93 -25.96 -20.76
CA PHE A 370 6.59 -25.45 -20.53
C PHE A 370 6.61 -23.95 -20.81
N SER A 371 6.03 -23.54 -21.94
CA SER A 371 5.93 -22.13 -22.32
C SER A 371 4.46 -21.79 -22.57
N PHE A 372 3.67 -21.86 -21.50
CA PHE A 372 2.26 -21.48 -21.53
C PHE A 372 1.77 -21.00 -20.16
N TRP A 373 0.69 -20.23 -20.18
CA TRP A 373 0.24 -19.32 -19.13
C TRP A 373 0.37 -19.81 -17.66
N PRO A 374 -0.24 -20.93 -17.22
CA PRO A 374 -0.21 -21.29 -15.81
C PRO A 374 1.21 -21.62 -15.30
N PHE A 375 2.11 -22.07 -16.18
CA PHE A 375 3.50 -22.37 -15.80
C PHE A 375 4.38 -21.14 -15.85
N ASP A 376 4.25 -20.33 -16.90
CA ASP A 376 4.99 -19.09 -17.11
C ASP A 376 4.83 -18.15 -15.90
N VAL A 377 3.60 -18.03 -15.38
CA VAL A 377 3.33 -17.25 -14.17
C VAL A 377 3.97 -17.92 -12.93
N CYS A 378 3.88 -19.24 -12.76
CA CYS A 378 4.50 -19.93 -11.61
C CYS A 378 6.03 -19.74 -11.59
N PHE A 379 6.69 -19.86 -12.74
CA PHE A 379 8.13 -19.62 -12.86
C PHE A 379 8.46 -18.17 -12.52
N SER A 380 7.66 -17.22 -12.99
CA SER A 380 7.86 -15.80 -12.71
C SER A 380 7.64 -15.46 -11.24
N ILE A 381 6.70 -16.12 -10.57
CA ILE A 381 6.50 -16.04 -9.12
C ILE A 381 7.77 -16.51 -8.38
N CYS A 382 8.30 -17.68 -8.73
CA CYS A 382 9.54 -18.18 -8.13
C CYS A 382 10.74 -17.25 -8.38
N LYS A 383 10.87 -16.70 -9.60
CA LYS A 383 11.91 -15.71 -9.94
C LYS A 383 11.75 -14.42 -9.12
N CYS A 384 10.52 -13.91 -8.99
CA CYS A 384 10.24 -12.73 -8.17
C CYS A 384 10.51 -12.99 -6.68
N MET A 385 10.25 -14.20 -6.16
CA MET A 385 10.66 -14.58 -4.81
C MET A 385 12.17 -14.63 -4.63
N ALA A 386 12.89 -15.25 -5.58
CA ALA A 386 14.35 -15.36 -5.54
C ALA A 386 15.04 -13.98 -5.58
N LEU A 387 14.52 -13.07 -6.40
CA LEU A 387 14.99 -11.70 -6.55
C LEU A 387 14.37 -10.74 -5.51
N TRP A 388 13.34 -11.18 -4.79
CA TRP A 388 12.54 -10.39 -3.86
C TRP A 388 11.95 -9.11 -4.48
N LEU A 389 11.31 -9.27 -5.64
CA LEU A 389 10.75 -8.17 -6.45
C LEU A 389 9.35 -7.80 -6.00
N TRP A 390 9.17 -6.55 -5.61
CA TRP A 390 7.90 -5.98 -5.17
C TRP A 390 7.71 -4.62 -5.83
N GLY A 391 6.50 -4.36 -6.33
CA GLY A 391 6.10 -3.04 -6.81
C GLY A 391 7.01 -2.43 -7.85
N ARG A 392 7.67 -3.27 -8.67
CA ARG A 392 8.65 -2.81 -9.64
C ARG A 392 7.97 -1.99 -10.73
N LYS A 393 8.48 -0.78 -10.94
CA LYS A 393 8.04 0.17 -11.96
C LYS A 393 9.24 0.82 -12.63
N TYR A 394 9.05 1.29 -13.85
CA TYR A 394 10.03 2.17 -14.49
C TYR A 394 10.12 3.48 -13.72
N ASP A 395 11.34 3.99 -13.60
CA ASP A 395 11.62 5.25 -12.93
C ASP A 395 11.34 6.42 -13.86
N PHE A 396 10.46 7.33 -13.46
CA PHE A 396 10.20 8.53 -14.26
C PHE A 396 11.36 9.55 -14.18
N LEU A 397 12.25 9.40 -13.19
CA LEU A 397 13.42 10.26 -12.98
C LEU A 397 14.69 9.75 -13.69
N HIS A 398 14.62 8.60 -14.35
CA HIS A 398 15.79 7.97 -14.96
C HIS A 398 16.56 8.92 -15.90
N ASN A 399 17.88 9.01 -15.68
CA ASN A 399 18.82 9.86 -16.44
C ASN A 399 18.47 11.36 -16.49
N MET A 400 17.65 11.88 -15.58
CA MET A 400 17.44 13.32 -15.50
C MET A 400 18.70 14.04 -15.03
N ALA A 401 18.95 15.23 -15.58
CA ALA A 401 20.01 16.12 -15.12
C ALA A 401 19.40 17.32 -14.37
N ASP A 402 18.87 17.09 -13.17
CA ASP A 402 18.32 18.15 -12.30
C ASP A 402 18.98 18.13 -10.92
N LYS A 403 19.58 19.26 -10.54
CA LYS A 403 20.32 19.40 -9.27
C LYS A 403 19.43 19.38 -8.02
N ALA A 404 18.12 19.56 -8.17
CA ALA A 404 17.17 19.47 -7.07
C ALA A 404 16.79 18.02 -6.75
N VAL A 405 17.07 17.08 -7.66
CA VAL A 405 16.76 15.66 -7.50
C VAL A 405 17.99 14.92 -6.95
N PRO A 406 17.89 14.17 -5.85
CA PRO A 406 19.01 13.39 -5.34
C PRO A 406 19.52 12.36 -6.35
N ASP A 407 20.84 12.18 -6.46
CA ASP A 407 21.48 11.25 -7.40
C ASP A 407 20.95 9.81 -7.23
N ALA A 408 20.70 9.40 -5.99
CA ALA A 408 20.09 8.10 -5.67
C ALA A 408 18.73 7.86 -6.36
N LEU A 409 18.06 8.92 -6.84
CA LEU A 409 16.81 8.83 -7.61
C LEU A 409 16.98 8.76 -9.13
N LEU A 410 18.20 8.93 -9.66
CA LEU A 410 18.44 9.11 -11.09
C LEU A 410 19.07 7.88 -11.76
N GLU A 411 19.79 7.06 -10.98
CA GLU A 411 20.69 6.02 -11.48
C GLU A 411 20.00 4.81 -12.13
N SER A 412 18.85 4.39 -11.60
CA SER A 412 18.21 3.13 -12.01
C SER A 412 17.09 3.37 -13.01
N GLU A 413 16.98 2.49 -14.01
CA GLU A 413 15.83 2.49 -14.94
C GLU A 413 14.53 2.06 -14.23
N THR A 414 14.63 1.35 -13.11
CA THR A 414 13.47 0.84 -12.36
C THR A 414 13.59 1.07 -10.85
N ARG A 415 12.43 1.27 -10.21
CA ARG A 415 12.27 1.40 -8.76
C ARG A 415 11.29 0.37 -8.22
N ASP A 416 11.46 0.00 -6.95
CA ASP A 416 10.57 -0.91 -6.24
C ASP A 416 9.81 -0.11 -5.18
N TYR A 417 8.48 -0.04 -5.30
CA TYR A 417 7.64 0.65 -4.33
C TYR A 417 6.95 -0.35 -3.40
N ILE A 418 6.91 -0.05 -2.10
CA ILE A 418 6.35 -0.94 -1.08
C ILE A 418 5.55 -0.15 -0.03
N ASP A 419 4.85 -0.88 0.85
CA ASP A 419 4.02 -0.31 1.92
C ASP A 419 4.79 0.70 2.78
N ALA A 420 4.24 1.91 2.92
CA ALA A 420 4.83 2.97 3.74
C ALA A 420 4.94 2.60 5.22
N GLY A 421 4.12 1.66 5.71
CA GLY A 421 4.18 1.15 7.07
C GLY A 421 5.49 0.43 7.42
N LEU A 422 6.31 0.12 6.43
CA LEU A 422 7.66 -0.41 6.62
C LEU A 422 8.69 0.65 7.00
N LEU A 423 8.37 1.93 6.85
CA LEU A 423 9.22 3.06 7.26
C LEU A 423 8.57 3.94 8.32
N LEU A 424 7.30 4.31 8.14
CA LEU A 424 6.49 5.02 9.11
C LEU A 424 5.02 4.67 8.90
N ASN A 425 4.41 4.03 9.89
CA ASN A 425 3.05 3.50 9.77
C ASN A 425 1.92 4.56 9.79
N SER A 426 2.19 5.82 9.46
CA SER A 426 1.19 6.88 9.30
C SER A 426 1.66 7.91 8.27
N PRO A 427 0.76 8.45 7.41
CA PRO A 427 1.14 9.27 6.26
C PRO A 427 1.44 10.74 6.61
N TYR A 428 2.28 10.99 7.62
CA TYR A 428 2.59 12.36 8.04
C TYR A 428 3.32 13.15 6.94
N LEU A 429 4.31 12.54 6.28
CA LEU A 429 5.20 13.25 5.37
C LEU A 429 4.51 13.71 4.08
N SER A 430 3.46 13.02 3.63
CA SER A 430 2.66 13.47 2.50
C SER A 430 1.98 14.80 2.85
N VAL A 431 1.23 14.86 3.95
CA VAL A 431 0.46 16.06 4.31
C VAL A 431 1.33 17.22 4.83
N LEU A 432 2.56 16.95 5.25
CA LEU A 432 3.51 17.97 5.75
C LEU A 432 4.27 18.72 4.66
N ARG A 433 4.01 18.44 3.37
CA ARG A 433 4.42 19.32 2.26
C ARG A 433 4.04 20.76 2.57
N LYS A 434 5.01 21.67 2.51
CA LYS A 434 4.82 23.10 2.88
C LYS A 434 3.69 23.74 2.07
N GLU A 435 3.53 23.31 0.83
CA GLU A 435 2.56 23.81 -0.13
C GLU A 435 1.11 23.50 0.28
N ARG A 436 0.88 22.44 1.07
CA ARG A 436 -0.45 22.08 1.60
C ARG A 436 -0.86 22.94 2.80
N ASN A 437 0.10 23.58 3.48
CA ASN A 437 -0.12 24.54 4.57
C ASN A 437 -1.13 24.03 5.62
N ILE A 438 -0.92 22.82 6.12
CA ILE A 438 -1.80 22.17 7.09
C ILE A 438 -1.76 22.90 8.44
N ASP A 439 -2.94 23.15 9.00
CA ASP A 439 -3.11 23.83 10.30
C ASP A 439 -3.37 22.81 11.42
N LEU A 440 -4.14 21.77 11.13
CA LEU A 440 -4.51 20.70 12.06
C LEU A 440 -4.41 19.34 11.38
N ILE A 441 -3.75 18.41 12.06
CA ILE A 441 -3.67 17.01 11.73
C ILE A 441 -4.52 16.24 12.74
N ILE A 442 -5.46 15.43 12.25
CA ILE A 442 -6.16 14.42 13.04
C ILE A 442 -5.58 13.05 12.63
N SER A 443 -4.79 12.44 13.51
CA SER A 443 -4.14 11.15 13.28
C SER A 443 -4.93 10.04 13.95
N LEU A 444 -5.53 9.16 13.16
CA LEU A 444 -6.16 7.92 13.63
C LEU A 444 -5.13 6.80 13.58
N ASP A 445 -4.73 6.29 14.75
CA ASP A 445 -3.71 5.26 14.86
C ASP A 445 -4.32 3.87 15.06
N PHE A 446 -4.24 3.06 14.03
CA PHE A 446 -4.66 1.66 13.96
C PHE A 446 -3.49 0.67 14.09
N SER A 447 -2.32 1.12 14.57
CA SER A 447 -1.12 0.29 14.66
C SER A 447 -1.29 -0.85 15.65
N GLU A 448 -0.54 -1.93 15.42
CA GLU A 448 -0.38 -3.00 16.40
C GLU A 448 0.86 -2.69 17.26
N GLY A 449 0.79 -3.01 18.55
CA GLY A 449 1.87 -2.70 19.49
C GLY A 449 1.74 -1.30 20.09
N ASP A 450 2.83 -0.53 20.07
CA ASP A 450 2.89 0.79 20.71
C ASP A 450 2.06 1.83 19.94
N PRO A 451 0.97 2.36 20.53
CA PRO A 451 0.04 3.25 19.84
C PRO A 451 0.64 4.62 19.51
N PHE A 452 1.81 4.95 20.07
CA PHE A 452 2.46 6.24 19.88
C PHE A 452 3.70 6.19 19.01
N MET A 453 4.11 5.00 18.57
CA MET A 453 5.30 4.81 17.75
C MET A 453 5.26 5.72 16.52
N THR A 454 4.13 5.76 15.81
CA THR A 454 3.98 6.54 14.58
C THR A 454 4.19 8.05 14.82
N VAL A 455 3.61 8.63 15.86
CA VAL A 455 3.71 10.08 16.12
C VAL A 455 5.10 10.46 16.66
N ARG A 456 5.75 9.59 17.44
CA ARG A 456 7.14 9.81 17.88
C ARG A 456 8.13 9.72 16.73
N GLU A 457 8.04 8.67 15.91
CA GLU A 457 8.90 8.50 14.74
C GLU A 457 8.69 9.62 13.71
N ALA A 458 7.46 10.10 13.54
CA ALA A 458 7.17 11.27 12.73
C ALA A 458 7.89 12.52 13.27
N ALA A 459 7.84 12.77 14.57
CA ALA A 459 8.53 13.90 15.20
C ALA A 459 10.06 13.81 15.03
N GLU A 460 10.64 12.63 15.27
CA GLU A 460 12.08 12.39 15.08
C GLU A 460 12.50 12.59 13.62
N THR A 461 11.72 12.05 12.68
CA THR A 461 11.97 12.17 11.24
C THR A 461 11.86 13.62 10.79
N CYS A 462 10.82 14.33 11.21
CA CYS A 462 10.64 15.75 10.91
C CYS A 462 11.78 16.60 11.48
N ASN A 463 12.26 16.32 12.69
CA ASN A 463 13.40 17.01 13.29
C ASN A 463 14.71 16.78 12.50
N LYS A 464 14.94 15.55 12.01
CA LYS A 464 16.09 15.22 11.14
C LYS A 464 15.99 15.98 9.80
N LEU A 465 14.82 16.00 9.19
CA LEU A 465 14.53 16.64 7.90
C LEU A 465 14.28 18.15 7.99
N LYS A 466 14.30 18.73 9.19
CA LYS A 466 13.97 20.16 9.44
C LYS A 466 12.57 20.57 8.97
N ILE A 467 11.63 19.64 9.02
CA ILE A 467 10.20 19.87 8.78
C ILE A 467 9.55 20.32 10.10
N PRO A 468 8.81 21.44 10.15
CA PRO A 468 8.12 21.87 11.36
C PRO A 468 7.08 20.83 11.82
N PHE A 469 7.29 20.30 13.03
CA PHE A 469 6.40 19.33 13.67
C PHE A 469 6.40 19.59 15.19
N PRO A 470 5.30 19.37 15.92
CA PRO A 470 5.29 19.55 17.36
C PRO A 470 6.19 18.54 18.09
N GLU A 471 6.69 18.92 19.26
CA GLU A 471 7.33 17.97 20.16
C GLU A 471 6.30 16.97 20.70
N VAL A 472 6.73 15.71 20.84
CA VAL A 472 5.87 14.60 21.24
C VAL A 472 6.35 14.07 22.58
N ASN A 473 5.71 14.52 23.65
CA ASN A 473 5.98 14.09 25.01
C ASN A 473 4.78 13.30 25.53
N ILE A 474 4.97 12.01 25.82
CA ILE A 474 3.92 11.10 26.26
C ILE A 474 4.27 10.58 27.66
N PRO A 475 3.36 10.68 28.64
CA PRO A 475 3.57 10.10 29.96
C PRO A 475 3.79 8.59 29.91
N ASN A 476 4.69 8.07 30.74
CA ASN A 476 5.00 6.62 30.77
C ASN A 476 3.77 5.76 31.13
N GLU A 477 2.85 6.28 31.93
CA GLU A 477 1.59 5.61 32.29
C GLU A 477 0.66 5.41 31.09
N ASP A 478 0.63 6.40 30.19
CA ASP A 478 -0.23 6.40 29.01
C ASP A 478 0.26 5.41 27.93
N ALA A 479 1.54 5.02 27.96
CA ALA A 479 2.13 4.07 27.01
C ALA A 479 1.46 2.68 27.05
N LYS A 480 0.96 2.25 28.22
CA LYS A 480 0.26 0.96 28.40
C LYS A 480 -1.26 1.11 28.44
N LYS A 481 -1.74 2.26 28.90
CA LYS A 481 -3.17 2.55 29.05
C LYS A 481 -3.47 3.89 28.39
N PRO A 482 -3.45 3.95 27.05
CA PRO A 482 -3.66 5.20 26.35
C PRO A 482 -5.04 5.77 26.68
N LYS A 483 -5.09 7.08 26.91
CA LYS A 483 -6.29 7.92 26.80
C LYS A 483 -6.81 7.93 25.37
N ASP A 484 -8.02 8.46 25.24
CA ASP A 484 -8.78 8.53 24.00
C ASP A 484 -8.22 9.50 22.96
N PHE A 485 -7.46 10.52 23.36
CA PHE A 485 -6.70 11.38 22.44
C PHE A 485 -5.54 12.13 23.12
N TYR A 486 -4.67 12.70 22.27
CA TYR A 486 -3.52 13.53 22.66
C TYR A 486 -3.40 14.71 21.71
N VAL A 487 -3.02 15.88 22.23
CA VAL A 487 -2.83 17.09 21.41
C VAL A 487 -1.41 17.61 21.58
N PHE A 488 -0.68 17.67 20.47
CA PHE A 488 0.68 18.19 20.40
C PHE A 488 0.69 19.51 19.61
N LYS A 489 1.33 20.53 20.17
CA LYS A 489 1.40 21.88 19.59
C LYS A 489 2.86 22.30 19.45
N GLY A 490 3.18 22.96 18.34
CA GLY A 490 4.53 23.41 18.03
C GLY A 490 4.54 24.80 17.40
N LYS A 491 5.68 25.47 17.48
CA LYS A 491 5.87 26.78 16.83
C LYS A 491 6.00 26.58 15.32
N ASN A 492 5.20 27.32 14.54
CA ASN A 492 5.17 27.25 13.07
C ASN A 492 4.93 25.83 12.53
N ALA A 493 4.31 24.95 13.32
CA ALA A 493 3.95 23.58 12.96
C ALA A 493 2.43 23.41 12.98
N PRO A 494 1.86 22.40 12.30
CA PRO A 494 0.47 22.02 12.51
C PRO A 494 0.25 21.55 13.95
N THR A 495 -0.96 21.75 14.47
CA THR A 495 -1.39 21.03 15.68
C THR A 495 -1.66 19.58 15.30
N VAL A 496 -1.21 18.62 16.12
CA VAL A 496 -1.45 17.19 15.90
C VAL A 496 -2.37 16.69 16.99
N MET A 497 -3.58 16.27 16.63
CA MET A 497 -4.49 15.52 17.48
C MET A 497 -4.36 14.03 17.14
N HIS A 498 -3.76 13.25 18.03
CA HIS A 498 -3.50 11.83 17.86
C HIS A 498 -4.51 10.99 18.65
N ILE A 499 -5.09 9.99 18.00
CA ILE A 499 -6.20 9.18 18.54
C ILE A 499 -5.83 7.69 18.38
N PRO A 500 -5.39 7.03 19.45
CA PRO A 500 -5.18 5.58 19.47
C PRO A 500 -6.49 4.82 19.26
N LEU A 501 -6.49 3.79 18.41
CA LEU A 501 -7.68 2.99 18.12
C LEU A 501 -8.26 2.36 19.38
N PHE A 502 -7.44 1.65 20.16
CA PHE A 502 -7.86 1.03 21.41
C PHE A 502 -7.31 1.83 22.59
N ASN A 503 -8.21 2.28 23.46
CA ASN A 503 -7.87 3.17 24.57
C ASN A 503 -8.85 2.98 25.74
N LEU A 504 -8.56 3.62 26.87
CA LEU A 504 -9.38 3.52 28.07
C LEU A 504 -10.84 3.97 27.84
N GLY A 505 -11.05 4.94 26.95
CA GLY A 505 -12.37 5.53 26.69
C GLY A 505 -13.33 4.64 25.90
N ASN A 506 -12.82 3.70 25.10
CA ASN A 506 -13.65 2.80 24.29
C ASN A 506 -13.50 1.31 24.65
N CYS A 507 -12.39 0.90 25.26
CA CYS A 507 -12.09 -0.48 25.63
C CYS A 507 -12.02 -0.71 27.15
N GLY A 508 -12.05 0.35 27.97
CA GLY A 508 -11.83 0.21 29.42
C GLY A 508 -10.47 -0.42 29.73
N ASP A 509 -10.41 -1.32 30.72
CA ASP A 509 -9.19 -2.04 31.08
C ASP A 509 -8.86 -3.23 30.14
N GLU A 510 -9.70 -3.52 29.14
CA GLU A 510 -9.56 -4.71 28.26
C GLU A 510 -8.77 -4.44 26.97
N ILE A 511 -7.95 -3.38 26.91
CA ILE A 511 -7.20 -2.95 25.71
C ILE A 511 -6.39 -4.12 25.10
N GLU A 512 -5.73 -4.92 25.93
CA GLU A 512 -4.93 -6.07 25.47
C GLU A 512 -5.78 -7.15 24.78
N THR A 513 -7.01 -7.37 25.26
CA THR A 513 -7.97 -8.29 24.63
C THR A 513 -8.37 -7.81 23.24
N TRP A 514 -8.60 -6.50 23.09
CA TRP A 514 -8.90 -5.90 21.78
C TRP A 514 -7.72 -6.01 20.81
N TRP A 515 -6.49 -5.75 21.26
CA TRP A 515 -5.29 -5.94 20.42
C TRP A 515 -5.16 -7.39 19.93
N LYS A 516 -5.34 -8.38 20.81
CA LYS A 516 -5.27 -9.80 20.44
C LYS A 516 -6.38 -10.20 19.47
N LYS A 517 -7.61 -9.71 19.69
CA LYS A 517 -8.76 -9.99 18.82
C LYS A 517 -8.58 -9.40 17.42
N TYR A 518 -7.97 -8.23 17.32
CA TYR A 518 -7.78 -7.52 16.06
C TYR A 518 -6.29 -7.43 15.66
N SER A 519 -5.55 -8.53 15.71
CA SER A 519 -4.16 -8.58 15.21
C SER A 519 -4.07 -8.28 13.71
N THR A 520 -2.90 -7.83 13.24
CA THR A 520 -2.73 -7.40 11.83
C THR A 520 -2.71 -8.59 10.86
N PHE A 521 -2.06 -9.69 11.25
CA PHE A 521 -1.90 -10.88 10.41
C PHE A 521 -2.86 -11.99 10.82
N GLN A 522 -4.13 -11.84 10.45
CA GLN A 522 -5.17 -12.85 10.63
C GLN A 522 -6.06 -12.98 9.39
N GLY A 523 -7.00 -13.93 9.42
CA GLY A 523 -8.00 -14.10 8.36
C GLY A 523 -9.00 -12.95 8.29
N ALA A 524 -9.83 -12.96 7.24
CA ALA A 524 -10.86 -11.95 7.07
C ALA A 524 -11.88 -11.96 8.23
N TYR A 525 -12.31 -10.78 8.66
CA TYR A 525 -13.25 -10.62 9.77
C TYR A 525 -14.64 -11.15 9.46
N SER A 526 -15.28 -11.69 10.50
CA SER A 526 -16.71 -11.99 10.46
C SER A 526 -17.54 -10.70 10.51
N PRO A 527 -18.83 -10.75 10.12
CA PRO A 527 -19.71 -9.58 10.21
C PRO A 527 -19.78 -8.98 11.63
N GLY A 528 -19.78 -9.83 12.66
CA GLY A 528 -19.75 -9.39 14.06
C GLY A 528 -18.45 -8.66 14.43
N MET A 529 -17.29 -9.18 13.99
CA MET A 529 -16.01 -8.52 14.21
C MET A 529 -15.94 -7.14 13.52
N ILE A 530 -16.52 -7.03 12.32
CA ILE A 530 -16.61 -5.76 11.58
C ILE A 530 -17.46 -4.76 12.36
N ALA A 531 -18.66 -5.16 12.79
CA ALA A 531 -19.58 -4.29 13.54
C ALA A 531 -18.94 -3.80 14.85
N ASP A 532 -18.38 -4.71 15.65
CA ASP A 532 -17.69 -4.42 16.91
C ASP A 532 -16.57 -3.38 16.73
N LEU A 533 -15.70 -3.58 15.73
CA LEU A 533 -14.55 -2.70 15.50
C LEU A 533 -14.99 -1.32 14.99
N MET A 534 -16.00 -1.27 14.12
CA MET A 534 -16.56 0.02 13.68
C MET A 534 -17.15 0.81 14.84
N GLU A 535 -17.83 0.14 15.78
CA GLU A 535 -18.36 0.78 16.98
C GLU A 535 -17.23 1.35 17.84
N VAL A 536 -16.19 0.57 18.11
CA VAL A 536 -15.02 0.99 18.91
C VAL A 536 -14.28 2.16 18.26
N ALA A 537 -14.02 2.10 16.95
CA ALA A 537 -13.39 3.19 16.21
C ALA A 537 -14.29 4.43 16.11
N GLY A 538 -15.62 4.24 16.06
CA GLY A 538 -16.59 5.32 16.13
C GLY A 538 -16.58 6.00 17.50
N LYS A 539 -16.51 5.25 18.60
CA LYS A 539 -16.44 5.81 19.97
C LYS A 539 -15.31 6.82 20.15
N ASN A 540 -14.18 6.62 19.47
CA ASN A 540 -13.07 7.59 19.49
C ASN A 540 -13.44 8.97 18.96
N ILE A 541 -14.42 9.07 18.05
CA ILE A 541 -14.90 10.33 17.52
C ILE A 541 -16.07 10.85 18.38
N SER A 542 -17.03 10.00 18.76
CA SER A 542 -18.19 10.46 19.54
C SER A 542 -17.79 10.95 20.93
N ASN A 543 -16.90 10.24 21.61
CA ASN A 543 -16.43 10.60 22.95
C ASN A 543 -15.62 11.91 22.92
N ASN A 544 -14.94 12.18 21.80
CA ASN A 544 -14.04 13.33 21.64
C ASN A 544 -14.61 14.47 20.80
N ARG A 545 -15.92 14.45 20.50
CA ARG A 545 -16.52 15.43 19.58
C ARG A 545 -16.27 16.89 20.01
N GLU A 546 -16.43 17.19 21.29
CA GLU A 546 -16.20 18.56 21.81
C GLU A 546 -14.73 18.96 21.72
N LYS A 547 -13.82 18.01 21.95
CA LYS A 547 -12.38 18.24 21.84
C LYS A 547 -11.91 18.44 20.41
N LEU A 548 -12.49 17.70 19.46
CA LEU A 548 -12.31 17.94 18.03
C LEU A 548 -12.76 19.36 17.65
N LEU A 549 -13.95 19.78 18.09
CA LEU A 549 -14.44 21.15 17.86
C LEU A 549 -13.53 22.22 18.47
N GLU A 550 -13.01 21.97 19.68
CA GLU A 550 -12.04 22.85 20.34
C GLU A 550 -10.79 23.03 19.49
N GLN A 551 -10.20 21.94 18.98
CA GLN A 551 -8.98 22.03 18.17
C GLN A 551 -9.23 22.63 16.77
N ILE A 552 -10.40 22.37 16.16
CA ILE A 552 -10.80 23.03 14.92
C ILE A 552 -10.95 24.55 15.13
N GLY A 553 -11.61 24.96 16.21
CA GLY A 553 -11.73 26.36 16.59
C GLY A 553 -10.38 27.02 16.87
N ALA A 554 -9.48 26.32 17.56
CA ALA A 554 -8.12 26.78 17.81
C ALA A 554 -7.31 26.95 16.51
N ALA A 555 -7.46 26.05 15.55
CA ALA A 555 -6.81 26.16 14.23
C ALA A 555 -7.29 27.41 13.47
N VAL A 556 -8.59 27.73 13.53
CA VAL A 556 -9.12 29.01 12.99
C VAL A 556 -8.48 30.21 13.69
N GLY A 557 -8.36 30.15 15.02
CA GLY A 557 -7.74 31.20 15.84
C GLY A 557 -6.27 31.45 15.47
N LEU A 558 -5.47 30.39 15.31
CA LEU A 558 -4.06 30.49 14.92
C LEU A 558 -3.89 31.09 13.52
N LYS A 559 -4.78 30.79 12.58
CA LYS A 559 -4.75 31.39 11.24
C LYS A 559 -5.10 32.87 11.25
N LYS A 560 -5.92 33.31 12.22
CA LYS A 560 -6.22 34.73 12.44
C LYS A 560 -5.01 35.51 12.91
N SER A 561 -4.14 34.94 13.75
CA SER A 561 -2.97 35.65 14.33
C SER A 561 -1.70 35.64 13.47
N ARG A 562 -1.64 34.83 12.39
CA ARG A 562 -0.50 34.77 11.45
C ARG A 562 -0.45 35.91 10.42
N HIS A 563 -1.45 36.77 10.40
CA HIS A 563 -1.54 37.99 9.59
C HIS A 563 -2.04 39.13 10.47
#